data_AF-A0A1I4QII4-F1
#
_entry.id   AF-A0A1I4QII4-F1
#
_cell.length_a   1.000
_cell.length_b   1.000
_cell.length_c   1.000
_cell.angle_alpha   90.00
_cell.angle_beta   90.00
_cell.angle_gamma   90.00
#
_symmetry.space_group_name_H-M   'P 1'
#
loop_
_entity.id
_entity.type
_entity.pdbx_description
1 polymer ?
#
loop_
_entity_poly.entity_id
_entity_poly.type
_entity_poly.pdbx_seq_one_letter_code
_entity_poly.pdbx_strand_id
1 'polypeptide(L)'
;MIVYIGLAIASLAGLVALAASIGLLRQVRQLRAALREQEAGLLSLRGALSALHAQAQQAEEEREQLQRQLRRLTEQQERMTLQAPEEGAYNHAVRMLQQGAGREELMEQCGLSRGEADLLLAMHRRNPPAN
;
A
#
# COMPACT_ATOMS: atom_id res chain seq x y z
N MET A 1 -86.56 -25.15 -14.40
CA MET A 1 -86.03 -24.16 -13.43
C MET A 1 -84.83 -24.70 -12.64
N ILE A 2 -84.92 -25.88 -12.02
CA ILE A 2 -83.84 -26.50 -11.21
C ILE A 2 -82.54 -26.73 -12.00
N VAL A 3 -82.63 -27.23 -13.24
CA VAL A 3 -81.44 -27.52 -14.09
C VAL A 3 -80.62 -26.26 -14.39
N TYR A 4 -81.28 -25.13 -14.67
CA TYR A 4 -80.59 -23.86 -14.94
C TYR A 4 -79.85 -23.33 -13.71
N ILE A 5 -80.42 -23.51 -12.51
CA ILE A 5 -79.77 -23.10 -11.25
C ILE A 5 -78.49 -23.92 -11.04
N GLY A 6 -78.54 -25.24 -11.26
CA GLY A 6 -77.36 -26.10 -11.14
C GLY A 6 -76.23 -25.73 -12.11
N LEU A 7 -76.58 -25.41 -13.36
CA LEU A 7 -75.61 -25.04 -14.40
C LEU A 7 -74.97 -23.67 -14.10
N ALA A 8 -75.76 -22.73 -13.57
CA ALA A 8 -75.25 -21.44 -13.11
C ALA A 8 -74.24 -21.59 -11.95
N ILE A 9 -74.55 -22.42 -10.95
CA ILE A 9 -73.64 -22.68 -9.82
C ILE A 9 -72.33 -23.33 -10.29
N ALA A 10 -72.40 -24.32 -11.19
CA ALA A 10 -71.21 -24.98 -11.73
C ALA A 10 -70.31 -24.00 -12.50
N SER A 11 -70.90 -23.12 -13.31
CA SER A 11 -70.15 -22.09 -14.05
C SER A 11 -69.48 -21.08 -13.11
N LEU A 12 -70.18 -20.66 -12.04
CA LEU A 12 -69.65 -19.74 -11.04
C LEU A 12 -68.48 -20.37 -10.26
N ALA A 13 -68.62 -21.63 -9.85
CA ALA A 13 -67.56 -22.37 -9.18
C ALA A 13 -66.30 -22.51 -10.05
N GLY A 14 -66.48 -22.79 -11.35
CA GLY A 14 -65.39 -22.84 -12.32
C GLY A 14 -64.66 -21.49 -12.46
N LEU A 15 -65.40 -20.38 -12.53
CA LEU A 15 -64.83 -19.04 -12.61
C LEU A 15 -64.04 -18.67 -11.34
N VAL A 16 -64.55 -19.01 -10.16
CA VAL A 16 -63.84 -18.77 -8.89
C VAL A 16 -62.55 -19.58 -8.81
N ALA A 17 -62.59 -20.87 -9.20
CA ALA A 17 -61.39 -21.71 -9.25
C ALA A 17 -60.35 -21.18 -10.26
N LEU A 18 -60.80 -20.71 -11.42
CA LEU A 18 -59.92 -20.08 -12.42
C LEU A 18 -59.29 -18.78 -11.88
N ALA A 19 -60.08 -17.92 -11.24
CA ALA A 19 -59.57 -16.69 -10.63
C ALA A 19 -58.54 -16.99 -9.53
N ALA A 20 -58.80 -17.97 -8.66
CA ALA A 20 -57.88 -18.39 -7.61
C ALA A 20 -56.56 -18.95 -8.17
N SER A 21 -56.64 -19.81 -9.19
CA SER A 21 -55.44 -20.36 -9.85
C SER A 21 -54.59 -19.28 -10.53
N ILE A 22 -55.21 -18.30 -11.20
CA ILE A 22 -54.52 -17.13 -11.76
C ILE A 22 -53.87 -16.30 -10.64
N GLY A 23 -54.56 -16.10 -9.52
CA GLY A 23 -54.05 -15.41 -8.35
C GLY A 23 -52.80 -16.08 -7.77
N LEU A 24 -52.84 -17.40 -7.58
CA LEU A 24 -51.71 -18.20 -7.12
C LEU A 24 -50.52 -18.11 -8.08
N LEU A 25 -50.76 -18.22 -9.40
CA LEU A 25 -49.72 -18.09 -10.42
C LEU A 25 -49.06 -16.72 -10.39
N ARG A 26 -49.83 -15.64 -10.18
CA ARG A 26 -49.30 -14.28 -10.03
C ARG A 26 -48.44 -14.15 -8.79
N GLN A 27 -48.89 -14.66 -7.64
CA GLN A 27 -48.10 -14.64 -6.41
C GLN A 27 -46.79 -15.41 -6.58
N VAL A 28 -46.84 -16.64 -7.12
CA VAL A 28 -45.64 -17.44 -7.38
C VAL A 28 -44.68 -16.72 -8.33
N ARG A 29 -45.18 -16.02 -9.35
CA ARG A 29 -44.35 -15.21 -10.25
C ARG A 29 -43.68 -14.04 -9.53
N GLN A 30 -44.41 -13.34 -8.66
CA GLN A 30 -43.86 -12.24 -7.86
C GLN A 30 -42.80 -12.72 -6.87
N LEU A 31 -43.07 -13.80 -6.13
CA LEU A 31 -42.11 -14.45 -5.23
C LEU A 31 -40.85 -14.89 -5.96
N ARG A 32 -41.00 -15.51 -7.15
CA ARG A 32 -39.85 -15.90 -7.98
C ARG A 32 -39.07 -14.69 -8.49
N ALA A 33 -39.74 -13.59 -8.84
CA ALA A 33 -39.06 -12.36 -9.25
C ALA A 33 -38.25 -11.76 -8.08
N ALA A 34 -38.85 -11.67 -6.89
CA ALA A 34 -38.17 -11.20 -5.69
C ALA A 34 -36.97 -12.08 -5.30
N LEU A 35 -37.11 -13.41 -5.41
CA LEU A 35 -36.00 -14.34 -5.18
C LEU A 35 -34.85 -14.13 -6.16
N ARG A 36 -35.15 -13.98 -7.45
CA ARG A 36 -34.13 -13.70 -8.48
C ARG A 36 -33.40 -12.39 -8.21
N GLU A 37 -34.13 -11.38 -7.76
CA GLU A 37 -33.54 -10.08 -7.40
C GLU A 37 -32.60 -10.21 -6.19
N GLN A 38 -33.00 -10.97 -5.16
CA GLN A 38 -32.13 -11.27 -4.03
C GLN A 38 -30.89 -12.08 -4.44
N GLU A 39 -31.04 -13.09 -5.28
CA GLU A 39 -29.93 -13.89 -5.80
C GLU A 39 -28.94 -13.02 -6.58
N ALA A 40 -29.45 -12.14 -7.45
CA ALA A 40 -28.63 -11.17 -8.18
C ALA A 40 -27.89 -10.21 -7.23
N GLY A 41 -28.58 -9.73 -6.19
CA GLY A 41 -27.99 -8.92 -5.13
C GLY A 41 -26.84 -9.63 -4.41
N LEU A 42 -27.05 -10.88 -3.99
CA LEU A 42 -26.04 -11.71 -3.34
C LEU A 42 -24.83 -11.98 -4.24
N LEU A 43 -25.07 -12.27 -5.52
CA LEU A 43 -24.00 -12.45 -6.50
C LEU A 43 -23.18 -11.18 -6.68
N SER A 44 -23.84 -10.02 -6.76
CA SER A 44 -23.14 -8.73 -6.90
C SER A 44 -22.30 -8.41 -5.66
N LEU A 45 -22.83 -8.65 -4.46
CA LEU A 45 -22.11 -8.44 -3.20
C LEU A 45 -20.92 -9.39 -3.08
N ARG A 46 -21.09 -10.66 -3.48
CA ARG A 46 -20.01 -11.63 -3.50
C ARG A 46 -18.91 -11.23 -4.49
N GLY A 47 -19.29 -10.71 -5.66
CA GLY A 47 -18.36 -10.13 -6.63
C GLY A 47 -17.57 -8.96 -6.05
N ALA A 48 -18.26 -8.01 -5.42
CA ALA A 48 -17.62 -6.87 -4.75
C ALA A 48 -16.66 -7.31 -3.64
N LEU A 49 -17.05 -8.27 -2.80
CA LEU A 49 -16.17 -8.84 -1.77
C LEU A 49 -14.94 -9.55 -2.36
N SER A 50 -15.09 -10.27 -3.48
CA SER A 50 -13.94 -10.88 -4.15
C SER A 50 -12.98 -9.84 -4.74
N ALA A 51 -13.50 -8.75 -5.31
CA ALA A 51 -12.69 -7.66 -5.82
C ALA A 51 -11.95 -6.94 -4.69
N LEU A 52 -12.61 -6.68 -3.56
CA LEU A 52 -11.99 -6.10 -2.38
C LEU A 52 -10.88 -6.99 -1.81
N HIS A 53 -11.09 -8.31 -1.75
CA HIS A 53 -10.05 -9.24 -1.32
C HIS A 53 -8.84 -9.21 -2.26
N ALA A 54 -9.06 -9.25 -3.58
CA ALA A 54 -7.98 -9.17 -4.56
C ALA A 54 -7.20 -7.85 -4.43
N GLN A 55 -7.92 -6.74 -4.23
CA GLN A 55 -7.31 -5.43 -4.01
C GLN A 55 -6.50 -5.37 -2.71
N ALA A 56 -7.01 -5.98 -1.63
CA ALA A 56 -6.30 -6.06 -0.36
C ALA A 56 -5.00 -6.88 -0.47
N GLN A 57 -5.04 -8.00 -1.20
CA GLN A 57 -3.84 -8.80 -1.47
C GLN A 57 -2.80 -8.01 -2.27
N GLN A 58 -3.23 -7.31 -3.32
CA GLN A 58 -2.32 -6.48 -4.11
C GLN A 58 -1.68 -5.36 -3.26
N ALA A 59 -2.47 -4.72 -2.39
CA ALA A 59 -1.95 -3.70 -1.49
C ALA A 59 -0.93 -4.26 -0.48
N GLU A 60 -1.10 -5.51 -0.06
CA GLU A 60 -0.13 -6.19 0.82
C GLU A 60 1.19 -6.47 0.09
N GLU A 61 1.13 -6.94 -1.16
CA GLU A 61 2.33 -7.16 -1.99
C GLU A 61 3.10 -5.85 -2.23
N GLU A 62 2.40 -4.76 -2.57
CA GLU A 62 3.00 -3.43 -2.74
C GLU A 62 3.66 -2.96 -1.43
N ARG A 63 3.00 -3.18 -0.28
CA ARG A 63 3.53 -2.83 1.02
C ARG A 63 4.80 -3.61 1.35
N GLU A 64 4.84 -4.91 1.06
CA GLU A 64 6.06 -5.70 1.24
C GLU A 64 7.20 -5.22 0.33
N GLN A 65 6.90 -4.88 -0.93
CA GLN A 65 7.90 -4.35 -1.85
C GLN A 65 8.48 -3.03 -1.33
N LEU A 66 7.64 -2.12 -0.86
CA LEU A 66 8.07 -0.87 -0.22
C LEU A 66 8.91 -1.11 1.04
N GLN A 67 8.50 -2.05 1.89
CA GLN A 67 9.28 -2.42 3.09
C GLN A 67 10.66 -2.98 2.71
N ARG A 68 10.74 -3.82 1.67
CA ARG A 68 12.02 -4.33 1.16
C ARG A 68 12.90 -3.21 0.62
N GLN A 69 12.32 -2.24 -0.10
CA GLN A 69 13.06 -1.08 -0.60
C GLN A 69 13.57 -0.20 0.54
N LEU A 70 12.74 0.07 1.55
CA LEU A 70 13.15 0.83 2.74
C LEU A 70 14.30 0.15 3.47
N ARG A 71 14.24 -1.17 3.71
CA ARG A 71 15.35 -1.91 4.33
C ARG A 71 16.66 -1.76 3.54
N ARG A 72 16.61 -1.89 2.21
CA ARG A 72 17.79 -1.71 1.36
C ARG A 72 18.35 -0.29 1.46
N LEU A 73 17.49 0.72 1.50
CA LEU A 73 17.92 2.11 1.66
C LEU A 73 18.55 2.34 3.03
N THR A 74 17.96 1.78 4.10
CA THR A 74 18.54 1.83 5.45
C THR A 74 19.91 1.15 5.49
N GLU A 75 20.05 -0.04 4.92
CA GLU A 75 21.35 -0.74 4.83
C GLU A 75 22.39 0.07 4.03
N GLN A 76 21.98 0.72 2.94
CA GLN A 76 22.86 1.62 2.18
C GLN A 76 23.26 2.85 2.99
N GLN A 77 22.32 3.43 3.74
CA GLN A 77 22.59 4.58 4.59
C GLN A 77 23.53 4.23 5.76
N GLU A 78 23.35 3.06 6.37
CA GLU A 78 24.27 2.54 7.39
C GLU A 78 25.68 2.35 6.82
N ARG A 79 25.80 1.78 5.62
CA ARG A 79 27.10 1.65 4.94
C ARG A 79 27.75 3.00 4.64
N MET A 80 26.99 3.99 4.17
CA MET A 80 27.49 5.35 3.95
C MET A 80 27.90 6.02 5.26
N THR A 81 27.11 5.85 6.33
CA THR A 81 27.42 6.38 7.67
C THR A 81 28.68 5.75 8.26
N LEU A 82 28.91 4.46 8.00
CA LEU A 82 30.13 3.75 8.40
C LEU A 82 31.36 4.15 7.57
N GLN A 83 31.19 4.64 6.35
CA GLN A 83 32.27 5.16 5.50
C GLN A 83 32.58 6.65 5.76
N ALA A 84 31.62 7.41 6.26
CA ALA A 84 31.78 8.82 6.62
C ALA A 84 32.75 9.18 7.78
N PRO A 85 33.20 8.28 8.71
CA PRO A 85 34.14 8.67 9.77
C PRO A 85 35.48 9.16 9.21
N GLU A 86 35.95 8.57 8.11
CA GLU A 86 37.21 8.92 7.44
C GLU A 86 37.11 10.30 6.76
N GLU A 87 35.99 10.60 6.09
CA GLU A 87 35.75 11.91 5.47
C GLU A 87 35.55 13.02 6.52
N GLY A 88 34.98 12.69 7.67
CA GLY A 88 34.82 13.61 8.80
C GLY A 88 36.16 14.07 9.39
N ALA A 89 37.08 13.13 9.64
CA ALA A 89 38.40 13.41 10.19
C ALA A 89 39.24 14.28 9.25
N TYR A 90 39.23 13.99 7.94
CA TYR A 90 39.94 14.79 6.94
C TYR A 90 39.38 16.22 6.83
N ASN A 91 38.04 16.36 6.74
CA ASN A 91 37.39 17.68 6.68
C ASN A 91 37.55 18.49 7.98
N HIS A 92 37.74 17.83 9.13
CA HIS A 92 38.08 18.49 10.39
C HIS A 92 39.53 18.97 10.39
N ALA A 93 40.47 18.12 9.97
CA ALA A 93 41.89 18.46 9.84
C ALA A 93 42.13 19.64 8.91
N VAL A 94 41.46 19.71 7.75
CA VAL A 94 41.56 20.84 6.82
C VAL A 94 41.09 22.16 7.44
N ARG A 95 40.01 22.13 8.24
CA ARG A 95 39.52 23.33 8.96
C ARG A 95 40.48 23.79 10.04
N MET A 96 41.05 22.86 10.81
CA MET A 96 42.09 23.18 11.79
C MET A 96 43.34 23.77 11.12
N LEU A 97 43.73 23.24 9.96
CA LEU A 97 44.84 23.75 9.16
C LEU A 97 44.63 25.21 8.71
N GLN A 98 43.41 25.54 8.26
CA GLN A 98 43.02 26.90 7.90
C GLN A 98 43.05 27.87 9.09
N GLN A 99 42.86 27.35 10.31
CA GLN A 99 42.97 28.10 11.57
C GLN A 99 44.42 28.21 12.07
N GLY A 100 45.39 27.62 11.35
CA GLY A 100 46.81 27.67 11.68
C GLY A 100 47.31 26.54 12.58
N ALA A 101 46.52 25.46 12.75
CA ALA A 101 46.91 24.34 13.60
C ALA A 101 48.21 23.66 13.11
N GLY A 102 49.06 23.33 14.07
CA GLY A 102 50.34 22.67 13.82
C GLY A 102 50.23 21.17 13.57
N ARG A 103 51.32 20.53 13.15
CA ARG A 103 51.38 19.06 12.94
C ARG A 103 50.94 18.30 14.18
N GLU A 104 51.49 18.64 15.33
CA GLU A 104 51.24 17.94 16.59
C GLU A 104 49.75 18.05 16.99
N GLU A 105 49.11 19.21 16.77
CA GLU A 105 47.66 19.38 17.01
C GLU A 105 46.79 18.56 16.04
N LEU A 106 47.19 18.45 14.77
CA LEU A 106 46.47 17.62 13.80
C LEU A 106 46.56 16.13 14.14
N MET A 107 47.73 15.68 14.60
CA MET A 107 47.93 14.29 15.04
C MET A 107 47.09 13.97 16.29
N GLU A 108 47.05 14.89 17.26
CA GLU A 108 46.35 14.69 18.52
C GLU A 108 44.83 14.81 18.38
N GLN A 109 44.33 15.80 17.64
CA GLN A 109 42.89 16.09 17.54
C GLN A 109 42.19 15.35 16.41
N CYS A 110 42.89 15.03 15.31
CA CYS A 110 42.31 14.36 14.14
C CYS A 110 42.77 12.90 13.99
N GLY A 111 43.63 12.39 14.88
CA GLY A 111 44.08 11.00 14.87
C GLY A 111 44.98 10.64 13.67
N LEU A 112 45.58 11.63 13.02
CA LEU A 112 46.42 11.46 11.83
C LEU A 112 47.78 10.86 12.19
N SER A 113 48.32 10.02 11.31
CA SER A 113 49.73 9.63 11.40
C SER A 113 50.65 10.82 11.06
N ARG A 114 51.90 10.76 11.52
CA ARG A 114 52.89 11.82 11.26
C ARG A 114 53.05 12.12 9.77
N GLY A 115 53.07 11.08 8.93
CA GLY A 115 53.18 11.22 7.49
C GLY A 115 51.96 11.88 6.84
N GLU A 116 50.76 11.60 7.33
CA GLU A 116 49.52 12.22 6.84
C GLU A 116 49.42 13.70 7.23
N ALA A 117 49.82 14.05 8.46
CA ALA A 117 49.85 15.43 8.92
C ALA A 117 50.89 16.28 8.16
N ASP A 118 52.09 15.73 7.92
CA ASP A 118 53.14 16.40 7.12
C ASP A 118 52.68 16.58 5.66
N LEU A 119 51.96 15.61 5.08
CA LEU A 119 51.41 15.70 3.73
C LEU A 119 50.34 16.80 3.61
N LEU A 120 49.41 16.87 4.56
CA LEU A 120 48.36 17.90 4.61
C LEU A 120 48.94 19.32 4.69
N LEU A 121 49.93 19.52 5.58
CA LEU A 121 50.64 20.80 5.69
C LEU A 121 51.36 21.19 4.40
N ALA A 122 52.00 20.22 3.74
CA ALA A 122 52.69 20.45 2.47
C ALA A 122 51.71 20.81 1.34
N MET A 123 50.57 20.13 1.26
CA MET A 123 49.51 20.44 0.29
C MET A 123 48.92 21.84 0.51
N HIS A 124 48.63 22.22 1.74
CA HIS A 124 48.09 23.54 2.07
C HIS A 124 49.06 24.68 1.79
N ARG A 125 50.35 24.49 2.08
CA ARG A 125 51.39 25.46 1.69
C ARG A 125 51.50 25.62 0.18
N ARG A 126 51.16 24.57 -0.60
CA ARG A 126 51.20 24.58 -2.07
C ARG A 126 49.93 25.14 -2.70
N ASN A 127 48.79 25.06 -2.01
CA ASN A 127 47.51 25.60 -2.44
C ASN A 127 46.84 26.38 -1.28
N PRO A 128 47.38 27.57 -0.93
CA PRO A 128 46.75 28.43 0.08
C PRO A 128 45.34 28.81 -0.39
N PRO A 129 44.34 28.86 0.52
CA PRO A 129 42.96 29.15 0.15
C PRO A 129 42.89 30.50 -0.58
N ALA A 130 42.25 30.50 -1.75
CA ALA A 130 41.92 31.73 -2.45
C ALA A 130 40.97 32.54 -1.55
N ASN A 131 41.43 33.72 -1.15
CA ASN A 131 40.70 34.70 -0.33
C ASN A 131 39.48 35.23 -1.07
#